data_AF-K1VA26-F1
#
_entry.id   AF-K1VA26-F1
#
_cell.length_a   1.000
_cell.length_b   1.000
_cell.length_c   1.000
_cell.angle_alpha   90.00
_cell.angle_beta   90.00
_cell.angle_gamma   90.00
#
_symmetry.space_group_name_H-M   'P 1'
#
loop_
_entity.id
_entity.type
_entity.pdbx_description
1 polymer ?
#
loop_
_entity_poly.entity_id
_entity_poly.type
_entity_poly.pdbx_seq_one_letter_code
_entity_poly.pdbx_strand_id
1 'polypeptide(L)'
;DLPKWVSIKEAIGHFPDPDKENNVINHVYSAYKVEYRNFTGHRQTDPDKPSPTILARGNGKGGVCAIPHYNGQRRLSIRESASVQTFPENFHFVGSMNACYRQIGNAVPVRFAKLLGEELKRLELENI
;
A
#
# COMPACT_ATOMS: atom_id res chain seq x y z
N ASP A 1 -17.41 13.37 14.57
CA ASP A 1 -17.41 12.10 13.80
C ASP A 1 -16.02 11.75 13.32
N LEU A 2 -15.61 10.49 13.48
CA LEU A 2 -14.38 10.02 12.85
C LEU A 2 -14.55 10.11 11.33
N PRO A 3 -13.56 10.64 10.59
CA PRO A 3 -13.65 10.73 9.16
C PRO A 3 -13.84 9.32 8.57
N LYS A 4 -14.66 9.25 7.53
CA LYS A 4 -14.85 8.03 6.73
C LYS A 4 -13.48 7.58 6.23
N TRP A 5 -13.19 6.28 6.36
CA TRP A 5 -12.04 5.67 5.72
C TRP A 5 -12.00 6.03 4.23
N VAL A 6 -10.82 6.07 3.64
CA VAL A 6 -10.68 6.25 2.18
C VAL A 6 -10.80 4.89 1.49
N SER A 7 -11.53 4.85 0.38
CA SER A 7 -11.59 3.66 -0.45
C SER A 7 -10.24 3.42 -1.13
N ILE A 8 -9.95 2.18 -1.51
CA ILE A 8 -8.72 1.89 -2.24
C ILE A 8 -8.71 2.59 -3.61
N LYS A 9 -9.87 2.73 -4.26
CA LYS A 9 -9.98 3.47 -5.52
C LYS A 9 -9.59 4.94 -5.35
N GLU A 10 -10.02 5.60 -4.28
CA GLU A 10 -9.59 6.97 -3.97
C GLU A 10 -8.09 7.04 -3.67
N ALA A 11 -7.52 6.02 -3.02
CA ALA A 11 -6.12 6.01 -2.61
C ALA A 11 -5.12 5.79 -3.77
N ILE A 12 -5.53 5.09 -4.84
CA ILE A 12 -4.60 4.70 -5.92
C ILE A 12 -5.11 4.98 -7.33
N GLY A 13 -6.38 5.37 -7.51
CA GLY A 13 -7.01 5.49 -8.81
C GLY A 13 -6.47 6.62 -9.70
N HIS A 14 -5.68 7.54 -9.14
CA HIS A 14 -4.99 8.59 -9.88
C HIS A 14 -3.68 8.12 -10.52
N PHE A 15 -3.15 6.95 -10.15
CA PHE A 15 -1.95 6.43 -10.80
C PHE A 15 -2.27 5.98 -12.23
N PRO A 16 -1.36 6.26 -13.20
CA PRO A 16 -1.49 5.74 -14.54
C PRO A 16 -1.33 4.21 -14.54
N ASP A 17 -1.69 3.58 -15.65
CA ASP A 17 -1.40 2.16 -15.85
C ASP A 17 0.13 1.94 -15.86
N PRO A 18 0.70 1.08 -14.99
CA PRO A 18 2.14 0.83 -14.95
C PRO A 18 2.70 0.23 -16.25
N ASP A 19 1.88 -0.40 -17.08
CA ASP A 19 2.30 -0.96 -18.37
C ASP A 19 2.38 0.09 -19.49
N LYS A 20 1.93 1.31 -19.24
CA LYS A 20 2.02 2.45 -20.18
C LYS A 20 3.17 3.37 -19.79
N GLU A 21 3.61 4.19 -20.74
CA GLU A 21 4.62 5.21 -20.47
C GLU A 21 4.17 6.14 -19.34
N ASN A 22 4.98 6.24 -18.29
CA ASN A 22 4.75 7.08 -17.13
C ASN A 22 6.08 7.36 -16.41
N ASN A 23 6.09 8.35 -15.53
CA ASN A 23 7.27 8.78 -14.76
C ASN A 23 7.11 8.53 -13.25
N VAL A 24 6.20 7.64 -12.85
CA VAL A 24 5.87 7.43 -11.44
C VAL A 24 6.93 6.54 -10.78
N ILE A 25 7.53 7.04 -9.70
CA ILE A 25 8.64 6.36 -9.03
C ILE A 25 8.19 5.06 -8.34
N ASN A 26 8.98 4.00 -8.54
CA ASN A 26 8.66 2.63 -8.11
C ASN A 26 7.27 2.15 -8.58
N HIS A 27 6.75 2.61 -9.72
CA HIS A 27 5.47 2.14 -10.25
C HIS A 27 5.62 0.87 -11.09
N VAL A 28 6.19 -0.17 -10.46
CA VAL A 28 6.37 -1.50 -11.03
C VAL A 28 5.72 -2.53 -10.11
N TYR A 29 5.23 -3.62 -10.68
CA TYR A 29 4.47 -4.63 -9.95
C TYR A 29 4.95 -6.06 -10.22
N SER A 30 4.51 -7.01 -9.40
CA SER A 30 4.88 -8.41 -9.56
C SER A 30 4.13 -9.06 -10.72
N ALA A 31 4.85 -9.73 -11.61
CA ALA A 31 4.28 -10.55 -12.69
C ALA A 31 3.54 -11.81 -12.20
N TYR A 32 3.46 -12.04 -10.89
CA TYR A 32 2.72 -13.16 -10.32
C TYR A 32 1.22 -13.03 -10.60
N LYS A 33 0.66 -14.06 -11.23
CA LYS A 33 -0.71 -14.06 -11.72
C LYS A 33 -1.70 -13.77 -10.60
N VAL A 34 -2.74 -13.01 -10.96
CA VAL A 34 -3.90 -12.83 -10.09
C VAL A 34 -4.70 -14.12 -10.16
N GLU A 35 -4.68 -14.86 -9.06
CA GLU A 35 -5.53 -16.03 -8.87
C GLU A 35 -6.33 -15.80 -7.60
N TYR A 36 -7.65 -15.79 -7.74
CA TYR A 36 -8.50 -15.62 -6.58
C TYR A 36 -8.62 -16.91 -5.80
N ARG A 37 -8.24 -16.82 -4.53
CA ARG A 37 -8.35 -17.88 -3.54
C ARG A 37 -8.89 -17.22 -2.29
N ASN A 38 -9.79 -17.89 -1.56
CA ASN A 38 -10.45 -17.32 -0.37
C ASN A 38 -9.52 -17.22 0.85
N PHE A 39 -8.25 -16.85 0.66
CA PHE A 39 -7.26 -16.61 1.70
C PHE A 39 -6.43 -15.35 1.42
N THR A 40 -5.68 -14.93 2.44
CA THR A 40 -4.87 -13.71 2.50
C THR A 40 -3.99 -13.51 1.26
N GLY A 41 -4.03 -12.30 0.68
CA GLY A 41 -3.28 -11.95 -0.53
C GLY A 41 -3.90 -12.45 -1.83
N HIS A 42 -4.98 -13.22 -1.81
CA HIS A 42 -5.65 -13.75 -3.01
C HIS A 42 -7.14 -13.41 -3.06
N ARG A 43 -7.61 -12.54 -2.18
CA ARG A 43 -8.99 -12.04 -2.21
C ARG A 43 -9.13 -10.96 -3.27
N GLN A 44 -10.31 -10.87 -3.87
CA GLN A 44 -10.64 -9.74 -4.72
C GLN A 44 -10.63 -8.45 -3.92
N THR A 45 -10.11 -7.40 -4.53
CA THR A 45 -10.05 -6.06 -3.95
C THR A 45 -11.26 -5.28 -4.43
N ASP A 46 -12.11 -4.89 -3.49
CA ASP A 46 -13.30 -4.08 -3.75
C ASP A 46 -12.89 -2.60 -3.85
N PRO A 47 -13.10 -1.94 -5.00
CA PRO A 47 -12.65 -0.56 -5.20
C PRO A 47 -13.30 0.44 -4.25
N ASP A 48 -14.51 0.15 -3.76
CA ASP A 48 -15.32 1.06 -2.94
C ASP A 48 -15.15 0.80 -1.43
N LYS A 49 -14.21 -0.06 -1.04
CA LYS A 49 -13.87 -0.37 0.36
C LYS A 49 -12.43 0.00 0.69
N PRO A 50 -12.06 0.06 1.98
CA PRO A 50 -10.66 0.18 2.37
C PRO A 50 -9.82 -0.96 1.81
N SER A 51 -8.54 -0.67 1.54
CA SER A 51 -7.61 -1.72 1.17
C SER A 51 -7.54 -2.81 2.24
N PRO A 52 -7.46 -4.10 1.86
CA PRO A 52 -6.92 -5.12 2.73
C PRO A 52 -5.53 -4.72 3.25
N THR A 53 -5.13 -5.30 4.37
CA THR A 53 -3.80 -5.09 4.96
C THR A 53 -2.70 -5.36 3.94
N ILE A 54 -1.78 -4.40 3.77
CA ILE A 54 -0.57 -4.59 2.98
C ILE A 54 0.38 -5.49 3.77
N LEU A 55 0.86 -6.55 3.14
CA LEU A 55 1.62 -7.60 3.81
C LEU A 55 3.10 -7.47 3.51
N ALA A 56 3.95 -7.75 4.51
CA ALA A 56 5.39 -7.80 4.31
C ALA A 56 5.87 -9.15 3.76
N ARG A 57 5.09 -10.21 3.98
CA ARG A 57 5.42 -11.59 3.62
C ARG A 57 4.17 -12.32 3.14
N GLY A 58 4.29 -13.06 2.04
CA GLY A 58 3.28 -14.04 1.64
C GLY A 58 3.30 -15.28 2.53
N ASN A 59 2.33 -16.18 2.30
CA ASN A 59 2.25 -17.44 3.03
C ASN A 59 3.51 -18.30 2.80
N GLY A 60 3.90 -19.10 3.79
CA GLY A 60 5.22 -19.74 4.01
C GLY A 60 5.94 -20.48 2.87
N LYS A 61 5.36 -20.54 1.66
CA LYS A 61 6.02 -20.97 0.42
C LYS A 61 6.72 -19.83 -0.34
N GLY A 62 6.87 -18.64 0.26
CA GLY A 62 7.55 -17.51 -0.39
C GLY A 62 6.71 -16.81 -1.46
N GLY A 63 5.39 -16.88 -1.36
CA GLY A 63 4.47 -16.22 -2.29
C GLY A 63 4.56 -14.70 -2.26
N VAL A 64 4.02 -14.06 -3.31
CA VAL A 64 4.04 -12.62 -3.49
C VAL A 64 3.22 -11.89 -2.41
N CYS A 65 3.78 -10.81 -1.89
CA CYS A 65 3.21 -10.03 -0.78
C CYS A 65 2.17 -8.99 -1.24
N ALA A 66 2.06 -8.74 -2.55
CA ALA A 66 1.16 -7.75 -3.13
C ALA A 66 -0.26 -8.32 -3.34
N ILE A 67 -1.27 -7.58 -2.91
CA ILE A 67 -2.68 -7.92 -3.16
C ILE A 67 -3.08 -7.64 -4.62
N PRO A 68 -4.17 -8.23 -5.14
CA PRO A 68 -4.70 -7.89 -6.45
C PRO A 68 -5.11 -6.40 -6.54
N HIS A 69 -4.85 -5.77 -7.68
CA HIS A 69 -5.48 -4.50 -8.02
C HIS A 69 -6.99 -4.70 -8.25
N TYR A 70 -7.82 -3.69 -8.01
CA TYR A 70 -9.27 -3.81 -8.15
C TYR A 70 -9.72 -4.04 -9.60
N ASN A 71 -8.85 -3.78 -10.59
CA ASN A 71 -9.09 -4.14 -12.00
C ASN A 71 -9.02 -5.66 -12.26
N GLY A 72 -8.51 -6.44 -11.31
CA GLY A 72 -8.39 -7.89 -11.39
C GLY A 72 -7.37 -8.44 -12.40
N GLN A 73 -6.60 -7.58 -13.07
CA GLN A 73 -5.68 -7.98 -14.13
C GLN A 73 -4.24 -8.11 -13.63
N ARG A 74 -3.89 -7.37 -12.59
CA ARG A 74 -2.53 -7.32 -12.02
C ARG A 74 -2.55 -7.21 -10.50
N ARG A 75 -1.38 -7.36 -9.89
CA ARG A 75 -1.14 -7.02 -8.48
C ARG A 75 -0.96 -5.51 -8.34
N LEU A 76 -1.12 -5.00 -7.12
CA LEU A 76 -0.71 -3.63 -6.82
C LEU A 76 0.78 -3.44 -7.12
N SER A 77 1.15 -2.27 -7.62
CA SER A 77 2.55 -1.86 -7.74
C SER A 77 3.15 -1.52 -6.37
N ILE A 78 4.48 -1.37 -6.33
CA ILE A 78 5.17 -0.86 -5.14
C ILE A 78 4.61 0.53 -4.78
N ARG A 79 4.43 1.42 -5.77
CA ARG A 79 3.86 2.75 -5.54
C ARG A 79 2.43 2.71 -5.01
N GLU A 80 1.56 1.90 -5.60
CA GLU A 80 0.16 1.78 -5.16
C GLU A 80 0.10 1.25 -3.71
N SER A 81 0.91 0.25 -3.40
CA SER A 81 1.02 -0.30 -2.04
C SER A 81 1.54 0.75 -1.04
N ALA A 82 2.50 1.58 -1.46
CA ALA A 82 3.03 2.67 -0.65
C ALA A 82 1.99 3.77 -0.41
N SER A 83 1.16 4.09 -1.41
CA SER A 83 0.06 5.05 -1.28
C SER A 83 -0.99 4.59 -0.27
N VAL A 84 -1.33 3.29 -0.27
CA VAL A 84 -2.19 2.69 0.77
C VAL A 84 -1.60 2.86 2.17
N GLN A 85 -0.28 2.72 2.31
CA GLN A 85 0.46 2.99 3.55
C GLN A 85 0.75 4.49 3.78
N THR A 86 0.14 5.37 2.97
CA THR A 86 0.21 6.84 3.04
C THR A 86 1.62 7.42 2.91
N PHE A 87 2.55 6.69 2.28
CA PHE A 87 3.86 7.23 1.96
C PHE A 87 3.74 8.41 0.99
N PRO A 88 4.58 9.46 1.15
CA PRO A 88 4.70 10.50 0.15
C PRO A 88 5.00 9.93 -1.24
N GLU A 89 4.41 10.53 -2.28
CA GLU A 89 4.58 10.05 -3.66
C GLU A 89 6.02 10.15 -4.16
N ASN A 90 6.81 11.07 -3.59
CA ASN A 90 8.23 11.24 -3.88
C ASN A 90 9.16 10.35 -3.01
N PHE A 91 8.62 9.51 -2.12
CA PHE A 91 9.43 8.59 -1.33
C PHE A 91 9.96 7.45 -2.21
N HIS A 92 11.27 7.33 -2.35
CA HIS A 92 11.91 6.32 -3.19
C HIS A 92 12.32 5.06 -2.39
N PHE A 93 11.78 3.90 -2.77
CA PHE A 93 12.15 2.61 -2.19
C PHE A 93 13.32 2.00 -2.95
N VAL A 94 14.32 1.51 -2.20
CA VAL A 94 15.56 0.95 -2.74
C VAL A 94 15.63 -0.55 -2.50
N GLY A 95 16.08 -1.30 -3.50
CA GLY A 95 16.32 -2.74 -3.43
C GLY A 95 15.52 -3.53 -4.46
N SER A 96 15.48 -4.85 -4.29
CA SER A 96 14.65 -5.71 -5.14
C SER A 96 13.16 -5.45 -4.90
N MET A 97 12.32 -5.74 -5.88
CA MET A 97 10.86 -5.58 -5.77
C MET A 97 10.28 -6.23 -4.50
N ASN A 98 10.71 -7.46 -4.17
CA ASN A 98 10.29 -8.14 -2.95
C ASN A 98 10.77 -7.44 -1.68
N ALA A 99 11.96 -6.83 -1.70
CA ALA A 99 12.45 -6.02 -0.59
C ALA A 99 11.63 -4.75 -0.42
N CYS A 100 11.25 -4.08 -1.52
CA CYS A 100 10.38 -2.90 -1.47
C CYS A 100 8.98 -3.23 -0.92
N TYR A 101 8.34 -4.30 -1.38
CA TYR A 101 7.07 -4.76 -0.78
C TYR A 101 7.21 -5.05 0.72
N ARG A 102 8.32 -5.69 1.13
CA ARG A 102 8.58 -5.96 2.54
C ARG A 102 8.77 -4.69 3.37
N GLN A 103 9.47 -3.68 2.84
CA GLN A 103 9.62 -2.37 3.49
C GLN A 103 8.25 -1.73 3.71
N ILE A 104 7.40 -1.72 2.68
CA ILE A 104 6.06 -1.12 2.74
C ILE A 104 5.14 -1.88 3.70
N GLY A 105 5.11 -3.22 3.63
CA GLY A 105 4.24 -4.04 4.46
C GLY A 105 4.64 -4.07 5.94
N ASN A 106 5.92 -3.84 6.27
CA ASN A 106 6.37 -3.72 7.66
C ASN A 106 6.21 -2.30 8.22
N ALA A 107 5.98 -1.30 7.37
CA ALA A 107 5.87 0.09 7.80
C ALA A 107 4.58 0.34 8.57
N VAL A 108 4.65 1.28 9.50
CA VAL A 108 3.46 1.95 10.04
C VAL A 108 2.98 2.98 9.01
N PRO A 109 1.66 3.13 8.77
CA PRO A 109 1.17 4.15 7.85
C PRO A 109 1.66 5.55 8.25
N VAL A 110 2.29 6.26 7.31
CA VAL A 110 2.97 7.54 7.58
C VAL A 110 2.03 8.60 8.13
N ARG A 111 0.79 8.71 7.60
CA ARG A 111 -0.21 9.65 8.10
C ARG A 111 -0.62 9.36 9.54
N PHE A 112 -0.73 8.08 9.91
CA PHE A 112 -1.02 7.70 11.29
C PHE A 112 0.13 8.09 12.22
N ALA A 113 1.37 7.76 11.84
CA ALA A 113 2.55 8.12 12.63
C ALA A 113 2.70 9.65 12.81
N LYS A 114 2.38 10.44 11.77
CA LYS A 114 2.36 11.91 11.85
C LYS A 114 1.37 12.41 12.89
N LEU A 115 0.10 11.98 12.80
CA LEU A 115 -0.95 12.42 13.73
C LEU A 115 -0.61 12.03 15.17
N LEU A 116 -0.09 10.82 15.39
CA LEU A 116 0.36 10.38 16.70
C LEU A 116 1.49 11.27 17.24
N GLY A 117 2.49 11.59 16.41
CA GLY A 117 3.59 12.46 16.79
C GLY A 117 3.15 13.89 17.12
N GLU A 118 2.18 14.43 16.38
CA GLU A 118 1.58 15.75 16.64
C GLU A 118 0.87 15.77 18.00
N GLU A 119 0.11 14.73 18.34
CA GLU A 119 -0.54 14.64 19.66
C GLU A 119 0.45 14.46 20.80
N LEU A 120 1.50 13.66 20.64
CA LEU A 120 2.56 13.53 21.64
C LEU A 120 3.25 14.87 21.89
N LYS A 121 3.55 15.62 20.83
CA LYS A 121 4.13 16.97 20.94
C LYS A 121 3.18 17.94 21.64
N ARG A 122 1.87 17.88 21.37
CA ARG A 122 0.87 18.71 22.05
C ARG A 122 0.87 18.43 23.56
N LEU A 123 0.84 17.17 23.96
CA LEU A 123 0.87 16.76 25.37
C LEU A 123 2.18 17.16 26.07
N GLU A 124 3.32 17.10 25.38
CA GLU A 124 4.59 17.55 25.93
C GLU A 124 4.59 19.05 26.23
N LEU A 125 4.02 19.86 25.33
CA LEU A 125 3.95 21.32 25.48
C LEU A 125 2.92 21.78 26.52
N GLU A 126 1.86 21.01 26.79
CA GLU A 126 0.85 21.32 27.82
C GLU A 126 1.32 20.98 29.26
N ASN A 127 2.36 20.16 29.40
CA ASN A 127 2.94 19.76 30.69
C ASN A 127 4.12 20.67 31.13
N ILE A 128 4.37 21.77 30.40
CA ILE A 128 5.32 22.85 30.73
C ILE A 128 4.51 24.11 31.03
#